data_AF-A0AAW4SFQ6-F1
#
_entry.id   AF-A0AAW4SFQ6-F1
#
_cell.length_a   1.000
_cell.length_b   1.000
_cell.length_c   1.000
_cell.angle_alpha   90.00
_cell.angle_beta   90.00
_cell.angle_gamma   90.00
#
_symmetry.space_group_name_H-M   'P 1'
#
loop_
_entity.id
_entity.type
_entity.pdbx_description
1 polymer ?
#
loop_
_entity_poly.entity_id
_entity_poly.type
_entity_poly.pdbx_seq_one_letter_code
_entity_poly.pdbx_strand_id
1 'polypeptide(L)'
;TSATLEQAESRFHQDLNGDGVTGIPTTSIEAFGSTSLVQSGSNFYMNPIAGGSGPALKYVGSPVVAGQFGAWTPIAAEQTSSGYEVAWKYSGSDQFAIWTTDSSGNFATSTGQVS
;
A
#
# COMPACT_ATOMS: atom_id res chain seq x y z
N THR A 1 0.97 -4.17 -20.47
CA THR A 1 2.32 -3.60 -20.39
C THR A 1 3.23 -4.53 -19.60
N SER A 2 4.55 -4.39 -19.71
CA SER A 2 5.53 -5.27 -19.07
C SER A 2 6.12 -4.59 -17.84
N ALA A 3 6.04 -5.21 -16.66
CA ALA A 3 6.61 -4.68 -15.42
C ALA A 3 8.14 -4.41 -15.52
N THR A 4 8.84 -5.09 -16.42
CA THR A 4 10.26 -4.83 -16.69
C THR A 4 10.47 -3.55 -17.49
N LEU A 5 9.57 -3.25 -18.44
CA LEU A 5 9.61 -2.00 -19.21
C LEU A 5 9.24 -0.82 -18.29
N GLU A 6 8.16 -0.96 -17.54
CA GLU A 6 7.70 0.06 -16.58
C GLU A 6 8.79 0.37 -15.53
N GLN A 7 9.51 -0.62 -15.00
CA GLN A 7 10.65 -0.33 -14.13
C GLN A 7 11.83 0.37 -14.82
N ALA A 8 12.03 0.12 -16.13
CA ALA A 8 13.06 0.79 -16.89
C ALA A 8 12.73 2.27 -17.10
N GLU A 9 11.46 2.63 -17.26
CA GLU A 9 11.00 4.03 -17.38
C GLU A 9 11.49 4.89 -16.24
N SER A 10 11.41 4.42 -14.99
CA SER A 10 11.94 5.17 -13.82
C SER A 10 13.47 5.33 -13.86
N ARG A 11 14.20 4.41 -14.50
CA ARG A 11 15.68 4.51 -14.65
C ARG A 11 16.07 5.48 -15.76
N PHE A 12 15.31 5.48 -16.85
CA PHE A 12 15.54 6.36 -17.99
C PHE A 12 14.88 7.72 -17.83
N HIS A 13 14.00 7.89 -16.84
CA HIS A 13 13.18 9.09 -16.62
C HIS A 13 12.37 9.46 -17.88
N GLN A 14 11.83 8.44 -18.55
CA GLN A 14 11.04 8.57 -19.78
C GLN A 14 9.86 7.62 -19.69
N ASP A 15 8.70 8.06 -20.18
CA ASP A 15 7.58 7.18 -20.51
C ASP A 15 7.89 6.49 -21.85
N LEU A 16 8.32 5.24 -21.77
CA LEU A 16 8.77 4.46 -22.93
C LEU A 16 7.59 3.79 -23.65
N ASN A 17 6.45 3.65 -22.98
CA ASN A 17 5.32 2.88 -23.48
C ASN A 17 4.14 3.78 -23.93
N GLY A 18 4.17 5.06 -23.59
CA GLY A 18 3.22 6.09 -23.98
C GLY A 18 1.91 6.10 -23.17
N ASP A 19 1.88 5.50 -21.98
CA ASP A 19 0.70 5.46 -21.12
C ASP A 19 0.52 6.72 -20.25
N GLY A 20 1.47 7.66 -20.31
CA GLY A 20 1.45 8.91 -19.56
C GLY A 20 1.98 8.78 -18.13
N VAL A 21 2.50 7.61 -17.75
CA VAL A 21 3.14 7.32 -16.45
C VAL A 21 4.61 6.99 -16.69
N THR A 22 5.48 7.37 -15.76
CA THR A 22 6.87 6.92 -15.75
C THR A 22 7.05 5.98 -14.57
N GLY A 23 7.20 4.67 -14.83
CA GLY A 23 7.26 3.68 -13.78
C GLY A 23 6.06 2.75 -13.78
N ILE A 24 6.00 1.88 -12.76
CA ILE A 24 4.82 1.01 -12.57
C ILE A 24 3.61 1.88 -12.17
N PRO A 25 2.48 1.79 -12.88
CA PRO A 25 1.27 2.51 -12.49
C PRO A 25 0.80 2.16 -11.08
N THR A 26 0.39 3.18 -10.33
CA THR A 26 -0.18 3.03 -8.99
C THR A 26 -1.46 3.84 -8.87
N THR A 27 -2.39 3.37 -8.05
CA THR A 27 -3.59 4.11 -7.65
C THR A 27 -3.41 4.57 -6.22
N SER A 28 -3.46 5.87 -5.97
CA SER A 28 -3.46 6.41 -4.62
C SER A 28 -4.77 6.08 -3.92
N ILE A 29 -4.67 5.45 -2.75
CA ILE A 29 -5.81 5.22 -1.85
C ILE A 29 -5.90 6.39 -0.87
N GLU A 30 -4.76 6.80 -0.32
CA GLU A 30 -4.64 7.83 0.69
C GLU A 30 -3.24 8.47 0.60
N ALA A 31 -3.14 9.79 0.85
CA ALA A 31 -1.91 10.56 0.66
C ALA A 31 -1.85 11.79 1.60
N PHE A 32 -2.12 11.58 2.88
CA PHE A 32 -2.03 12.56 3.96
C PHE A 32 -0.93 12.18 4.96
N GLY A 33 -0.52 13.15 5.79
CA GLY A 33 0.50 12.94 6.82
C GLY A 33 1.88 12.61 6.25
N SER A 34 2.47 11.49 6.67
CA SER A 34 3.86 11.12 6.31
C SER A 34 3.94 10.01 5.26
N THR A 35 2.86 9.26 5.10
CA THR A 35 2.79 8.03 4.32
C THR A 35 1.61 8.10 3.36
N SER A 36 1.81 7.69 2.12
CA SER A 36 0.76 7.46 1.15
C SER A 36 0.54 5.97 1.00
N LEU A 37 -0.70 5.54 1.22
CA LEU A 37 -1.14 4.21 0.86
C LEU A 37 -1.50 4.16 -0.62
N VAL A 38 -0.80 3.33 -1.38
CA VAL A 38 -1.07 3.13 -2.81
C VAL A 38 -1.31 1.66 -3.13
N GLN A 39 -2.09 1.41 -4.16
CA GLN A 39 -2.25 0.08 -4.76
C GLN A 39 -1.47 0.01 -6.07
N SER A 40 -0.70 -1.06 -6.26
CA SER A 40 -0.04 -1.39 -7.53
C SER A 40 -0.34 -2.83 -7.90
N GLY A 41 -0.98 -3.03 -9.05
CA GLY A 41 -1.61 -4.31 -9.37
C GLY A 41 -2.63 -4.69 -8.28
N SER A 42 -2.42 -5.87 -7.67
CA SER A 42 -3.25 -6.33 -6.55
C SER A 42 -2.64 -6.06 -5.16
N ASN A 43 -1.42 -5.51 -5.09
CA ASN A 43 -0.69 -5.34 -3.84
C ASN A 43 -0.83 -3.90 -3.30
N PHE A 44 -0.63 -3.74 -2.00
CA PHE A 44 -0.65 -2.43 -1.33
C PHE A 44 0.74 -2.05 -0.83
N TYR A 45 1.10 -0.77 -0.95
CA TYR A 45 2.41 -0.22 -0.57
C TYR A 45 2.23 1.05 0.28
N MET A 46 3.08 1.21 1.28
CA MET A 46 3.09 2.35 2.21
C MET A 46 4.28 3.26 1.87
N ASN A 47 4.11 4.14 0.91
CA ASN A 47 5.19 4.98 0.37
C ASN A 47 5.35 6.27 1.17
N PRO A 48 6.57 6.79 1.41
CA PRO A 48 6.74 8.12 1.99
C PRO A 48 6.16 9.21 1.07
N ILE A 49 5.42 10.17 1.63
CA ILE A 49 4.90 11.32 0.85
C ILE A 49 6.02 12.21 0.33
N ALA A 50 7.16 12.27 1.04
CA ALA A 50 8.36 12.98 0.60
C ALA A 50 9.01 12.38 -0.67
N GLY A 51 8.49 11.25 -1.18
CA GLY A 51 8.98 10.55 -2.35
C GLY A 51 9.77 9.28 -2.00
N GLY A 52 9.93 8.42 -3.00
CA GLY A 52 10.54 7.10 -2.86
C GLY A 52 9.52 5.97 -2.74
N SER A 53 10.02 4.74 -2.54
CA SER A 53 9.20 3.54 -2.39
C SER A 53 9.33 3.00 -0.98
N GLY A 54 8.20 2.78 -0.32
CA GLY A 54 8.15 2.10 0.97
C GLY A 54 7.80 0.62 0.84
N PRO A 55 7.64 -0.08 1.97
CA PRO A 55 7.38 -1.52 1.95
C PRO A 55 5.97 -1.83 1.45
N ALA A 56 5.82 -3.03 0.89
CA ALA A 56 4.51 -3.63 0.71
C ALA A 56 3.88 -3.97 2.07
N LEU A 57 2.56 -3.82 2.18
CA LEU A 57 1.80 -4.40 3.29
C LEU A 57 1.83 -5.92 3.16
N LYS A 58 2.22 -6.62 4.22
CA LYS A 58 2.42 -8.07 4.20
C LYS A 58 1.68 -8.76 5.33
N TYR A 59 1.31 -10.01 5.08
CA TYR A 59 0.77 -10.93 6.06
C TYR A 59 1.53 -12.26 5.97
N VAL A 60 2.12 -12.69 7.08
CA VAL A 60 2.98 -13.89 7.15
C VAL A 60 4.12 -13.81 6.11
N GLY A 61 4.71 -12.62 5.95
CA GLY A 61 5.85 -12.35 5.07
C GLY A 61 5.50 -12.18 3.58
N SER A 62 4.27 -12.48 3.15
CA SER A 62 3.83 -12.32 1.76
C SER A 62 3.03 -11.04 1.57
N PRO A 63 3.15 -10.34 0.41
CA PRO A 63 2.33 -9.16 0.11
C PRO A 63 0.84 -9.46 0.25
N VAL A 64 0.13 -8.55 0.90
CA VAL A 64 -1.32 -8.58 0.97
C VAL A 64 -1.88 -8.24 -0.40
N VAL A 65 -2.81 -9.07 -0.88
CA VAL A 65 -3.51 -8.86 -2.15
C VAL A 65 -4.94 -8.38 -1.93
N ALA A 66 -5.45 -7.57 -2.85
CA ALA A 66 -6.82 -7.09 -2.83
C ALA A 66 -7.82 -8.26 -2.75
N GLY A 67 -8.77 -8.16 -1.82
CA GLY A 67 -9.79 -9.21 -1.57
C GLY A 67 -9.32 -10.39 -0.70
N GLN A 68 -8.05 -10.45 -0.28
CA GLN A 68 -7.53 -11.55 0.56
C GLN A 68 -8.30 -11.74 1.86
N PHE A 69 -8.78 -10.65 2.47
CA PHE A 69 -9.51 -10.66 3.73
C PHE A 69 -11.01 -10.38 3.53
N GLY A 70 -11.58 -10.86 2.42
CA GLY A 70 -12.99 -10.68 2.08
C GLY A 70 -13.31 -9.21 1.80
N ALA A 71 -14.27 -8.65 2.55
CA ALA A 71 -14.74 -7.28 2.37
C ALA A 71 -13.86 -6.22 3.07
N TRP A 72 -12.79 -6.64 3.76
CA TRP A 72 -11.85 -5.71 4.40
C TRP A 72 -10.88 -5.13 3.37
N THR A 73 -10.81 -3.81 3.31
CA THR A 73 -9.86 -3.07 2.46
C THR A 73 -9.05 -2.08 3.29
N PRO A 74 -7.73 -1.94 3.05
CA PRO A 74 -6.95 -0.89 3.68
C PRO A 74 -7.34 0.47 3.11
N ILE A 75 -7.45 1.49 3.96
CA ILE A 75 -7.93 2.83 3.59
C ILE A 75 -6.99 3.96 3.98
N ALA A 76 -6.04 3.72 4.88
CA ALA A 76 -5.00 4.69 5.26
C ALA A 76 -3.82 3.94 5.87
N ALA A 77 -2.63 4.53 5.82
CA ALA A 77 -1.48 4.02 6.54
C ALA A 77 -0.58 5.15 7.03
N GLU A 78 0.02 5.00 8.20
CA GLU A 78 0.97 5.97 8.74
C GLU A 78 2.21 5.29 9.33
N GLN A 79 3.37 5.88 9.05
CA GLN A 79 4.63 5.42 9.61
C GLN A 79 4.71 5.77 11.10
N THR A 80 5.15 4.80 11.89
CA THR A 80 5.47 4.97 13.31
C THR A 80 6.96 4.80 13.55
N SER A 81 7.41 4.93 14.81
CA SER A 81 8.80 4.69 15.18
C SER A 81 9.25 3.23 15.00
N SER A 82 8.32 2.27 14.93
CA SER A 82 8.63 0.83 14.91
C SER A 82 8.05 0.08 13.70
N GLY A 83 7.26 0.76 12.86
CA GLY A 83 6.63 0.17 11.69
C GLY A 83 5.55 1.08 11.13
N TYR A 84 4.37 0.53 10.89
CA TYR A 84 3.24 1.28 10.36
C TYR A 84 1.96 0.94 11.12
N GLU A 85 1.05 1.90 11.21
CA GLU A 85 -0.37 1.65 11.46
C GLU A 85 -1.11 1.63 10.13
N VAL A 86 -2.02 0.68 9.95
CA VAL A 86 -2.84 0.56 8.74
C VAL A 86 -4.30 0.46 9.14
N ALA A 87 -5.10 1.42 8.70
CA ALA A 87 -6.54 1.42 8.93
C ALA A 87 -7.24 0.59 7.86
N TRP A 88 -8.11 -0.31 8.30
CA TRP A 88 -8.94 -1.15 7.46
C TRP A 88 -10.41 -0.81 7.66
N LYS A 89 -11.18 -0.85 6.56
CA LYS A 89 -12.64 -0.68 6.59
C LYS A 89 -13.32 -1.91 6.01
N TYR A 90 -14.38 -2.35 6.66
CA TYR A 90 -15.27 -3.39 6.12
C TYR A 90 -16.25 -2.76 5.13
N SER A 91 -16.32 -3.30 3.92
CA SER A 91 -17.26 -2.81 2.92
C SER A 91 -18.72 -3.09 3.32
N GLY A 92 -19.56 -2.06 3.31
CA GLY A 92 -20.99 -2.18 3.61
C GLY A 92 -21.39 -1.96 5.07
N SER A 93 -20.45 -1.64 5.97
CA SER A 93 -20.75 -1.25 7.34
C SER A 93 -19.72 -0.27 7.90
N ASP A 94 -20.07 0.44 8.97
CA ASP A 94 -19.13 1.27 9.74
C ASP A 94 -18.36 0.40 10.74
N GLN A 95 -17.53 -0.48 10.20
CA GLN A 95 -16.64 -1.33 10.96
C GLN A 95 -15.21 -1.12 10.50
N PHE A 96 -14.31 -1.01 11.46
CA PHE A 96 -12.91 -0.68 11.25
C PHE A 96 -12.02 -1.66 11.99
N ALA A 97 -10.75 -1.72 11.58
CA ALA A 97 -9.69 -2.37 12.35
C ALA A 97 -8.40 -1.61 12.10
N ILE A 98 -7.55 -1.49 13.11
CA ILE A 98 -6.19 -1.00 12.94
C ILE A 98 -5.25 -2.18 13.02
N TRP A 99 -4.39 -2.30 12.01
CA TRP A 99 -3.24 -3.20 12.04
C TRP A 99 -2.01 -2.42 12.43
N THR A 100 -1.14 -3.05 13.22
CA THR A 100 0.25 -2.62 13.32
C THR A 100 1.12 -3.56 12.49
N THR A 101 2.16 -3.01 11.89
CA THR A 101 3.18 -3.78 11.18
C THR A 101 4.54 -3.54 11.80
N ASP A 102 5.50 -4.40 11.47
CA ASP A 102 6.92 -4.05 11.60
C ASP A 102 7.35 -3.03 10.52
N SER A 103 8.60 -2.58 10.59
CA SER A 103 9.20 -1.64 9.62
C SER A 103 9.34 -2.19 8.20
N SER A 104 9.18 -3.49 8.02
CA SER A 104 9.17 -4.16 6.70
C SER A 104 7.75 -4.33 6.14
N GLY A 105 6.74 -3.77 6.81
CA GLY A 105 5.33 -3.80 6.43
C GLY A 105 4.62 -5.10 6.77
N ASN A 106 5.24 -6.02 7.52
CA ASN A 106 4.62 -7.29 7.89
C ASN A 106 3.74 -7.14 9.12
N PHE A 107 2.52 -7.65 9.02
CA PHE A 107 1.53 -7.66 10.10
C PHE A 107 2.11 -8.17 11.42
N ALA A 108 1.88 -7.41 12.49
CA ALA A 108 2.26 -7.75 13.85
C ALA A 108 1.01 -7.99 14.73
N THR A 109 0.15 -6.99 14.89
CA THR A 109 -1.06 -7.09 15.72
C THR A 109 -2.25 -6.38 15.10
N SER A 110 -3.45 -6.61 15.65
CA SER A 110 -4.66 -5.86 15.29
C SER A 110 -5.46 -5.50 16.54
N THR A 111 -6.18 -4.38 16.47
CA THR A 111 -7.24 -4.02 17.43
C THR A 111 -8.42 -5.00 17.40
N GLY A 112 -8.52 -5.86 16.38
CA GLY A 112 -9.76 -6.53 16.03
C GLY A 112 -10.77 -5.58 15.40
N GLN A 113 -11.95 -6.11 15.07
CA GLN A 113 -13.05 -5.31 14.56
C GLN A 113 -13.58 -4.37 15.65
N VAL A 114 -13.64 -3.09 15.33
CA VAL A 114 -14.26 -2.03 16.13
C VAL A 114 -15.39 -1.38 15.35
N SER A 115 -16.43 -0.90 16.03
CA SER A 115 -17.64 -0.27 15.47
C SER A 115 -17.92 1.06 16.14
#